data_AF-A0A7K9TYR4-F1
#
_entry.id   AF-A0A7K9TYR4-F1
#
_cell.length_a   1.000
_cell.length_b   1.000
_cell.length_c   1.000
_cell.angle_alpha   90.00
_cell.angle_beta   90.00
_cell.angle_gamma   90.00
#
_symmetry.space_group_name_H-M   'P 1'
#
loop_
_entity.id
_entity.type
_entity.pdbx_description
1 polymer ?
#
loop_
_entity_poly.entity_id
_entity_poly.type
_entity_poly.pdbx_seq_one_letter_code
_entity_poly.pdbx_strand_id
1 'polypeptide(L)'
;SFGGILERYWLSSKAAAIKINDSVPFHLGFNATERALFFQARYKDSPYKPPPGQQPFPELSYRVCVGSDVTSIHKYMVRRYFNKPSKIPAENAFRYPIWSTWALYKKDVDQDKVLLFAEKIKKYRFNCSHIEIDDMYTQAYGDFDFDPVKFPNVTEMFAKLREDGFKVTLWTHPFINYNSSNFGVGIERQLFIKEPSGRLPAMVEWWNGIGAILDFTNPAARDWFQSHLRQLRHKYGISSFKFDAGETSYLPKQFSTFRPLSDPSIWSRRYTEMAIPFYELAEVRVGYQSQNISCFFRIIDRDSVWGYELGLKSLIPTVLTISMLGYPFISADMIGGNFLPNKTDGAVEIPDRELYVRWLELSAFMPSMQFSI
;
A
#
# COMPACT_ATOMS: atom_id res chain seq x y z
N SER A 1 13.61 -5.31 -3.81
CA SER A 1 12.76 -4.27 -4.43
C SER A 1 12.80 -3.01 -3.58
N PHE A 2 12.75 -1.80 -4.15
CA PHE A 2 12.80 -0.53 -3.39
C PHE A 2 11.50 -0.21 -2.61
N GLY A 3 10.50 -1.10 -2.65
CA GLY A 3 9.21 -0.91 -1.98
C GLY A 3 8.22 -0.09 -2.81
N GLY A 4 7.02 0.13 -2.25
CA GLY A 4 5.92 0.86 -2.91
C GLY A 4 5.91 2.37 -2.65
N ILE A 5 6.72 2.87 -1.73
CA ILE A 5 6.74 4.29 -1.33
C ILE A 5 8.04 4.89 -1.81
N LEU A 6 7.98 5.67 -2.90
CA LEU A 6 9.16 6.15 -3.60
C LEU A 6 9.02 7.64 -3.90
N GLU A 7 10.15 8.34 -3.83
CA GLU A 7 10.24 9.74 -4.20
C GLU A 7 11.51 10.00 -4.97
N ARG A 8 11.46 11.05 -5.80
CA ARG A 8 12.61 11.49 -6.58
C ARG A 8 13.51 12.43 -5.78
N TYR A 9 13.82 12.05 -4.55
CA TYR A 9 14.56 12.84 -3.57
C TYR A 9 15.67 12.02 -2.90
N TRP A 10 16.88 12.57 -2.84
CA TRP A 10 18.03 11.99 -2.16
C TRP A 10 18.66 13.01 -1.22
N LEU A 11 19.12 12.54 -0.07
CA LEU A 11 19.85 13.32 0.92
C LEU A 11 21.18 12.63 1.23
N SER A 12 22.26 13.41 1.26
CA SER A 12 23.61 12.95 1.56
C SER A 12 24.06 13.45 2.93
N SER A 13 24.89 12.65 3.61
CA SER A 13 25.57 13.03 4.86
C SER A 13 26.50 14.24 4.69
N LYS A 14 26.87 14.61 3.45
CA LYS A 14 27.63 15.82 3.11
C LYS A 14 26.78 17.09 3.02
N ALA A 15 25.60 17.11 3.67
CA ALA A 15 24.65 18.22 3.64
C ALA A 15 24.25 18.65 2.21
N ALA A 16 24.15 17.69 1.30
CA ALA A 16 23.70 17.91 -0.08
C ALA A 16 22.42 17.12 -0.33
N ALA A 17 21.46 17.72 -1.01
CA ALA A 17 20.21 17.10 -1.39
C ALA A 17 19.98 17.24 -2.90
N ILE A 18 19.38 16.21 -3.50
CA ILE A 18 19.04 16.18 -4.92
C ILE A 18 17.54 15.92 -5.05
N LYS A 19 16.84 16.74 -5.84
CA LYS A 19 15.46 16.49 -6.29
C LYS A 19 15.45 16.45 -7.80
N ILE A 20 15.00 15.33 -8.37
CA ILE A 20 14.75 15.23 -9.82
C ILE A 20 13.37 15.82 -10.11
N ASN A 21 13.23 16.56 -11.20
CA ASN A 21 11.96 17.12 -11.64
C ASN A 21 10.99 15.99 -12.02
N ASP A 22 9.70 16.18 -11.75
CA ASP A 22 8.68 15.12 -11.92
C ASP A 22 8.38 14.87 -13.40
N SER A 23 8.69 15.82 -14.29
CA SER A 23 8.58 15.66 -15.75
C SER A 23 9.62 14.72 -16.35
N VAL A 24 10.69 14.39 -15.62
CA VAL A 24 11.79 13.57 -16.17
C VAL A 24 11.31 12.13 -16.36
N PRO A 25 11.58 11.46 -17.50
CA PRO A 25 11.40 10.03 -17.65
C PRO A 25 12.52 9.28 -16.91
N PHE A 26 12.41 9.23 -15.58
CA PHE A 26 13.53 9.01 -14.68
C PHE A 26 13.82 7.52 -14.44
N HIS A 27 15.10 7.15 -14.54
CA HIS A 27 15.64 5.84 -14.19
C HIS A 27 16.79 6.01 -13.18
N LEU A 28 16.79 5.15 -12.17
CA LEU A 28 17.82 5.08 -11.15
C LEU A 28 18.67 3.82 -11.37
N GLY A 29 19.99 3.98 -11.39
CA GLY A 29 20.95 2.88 -11.32
C GLY A 29 21.86 3.02 -10.09
N PHE A 30 22.38 1.90 -9.62
CA PHE A 30 23.40 1.87 -8.56
C PHE A 30 24.53 0.93 -8.98
N ASN A 31 25.77 1.41 -8.92
CA ASN A 31 26.96 0.58 -9.10
C ASN A 31 27.60 0.36 -7.73
N ALA A 32 27.51 -0.86 -7.21
CA ALA A 32 28.06 -1.23 -5.92
C ALA A 32 29.60 -1.13 -5.88
N THR A 33 30.26 -1.43 -7.00
CA THR A 33 31.72 -1.40 -7.13
C THR A 33 32.25 0.03 -7.07
N GLU A 34 31.62 0.94 -7.83
CA GLU A 34 31.99 2.36 -7.86
C GLU A 34 31.35 3.16 -6.71
N ARG A 35 30.42 2.54 -5.97
CA ARG A 35 29.58 3.19 -4.94
C ARG A 35 28.90 4.46 -5.47
N ALA A 36 28.40 4.38 -6.71
CA ALA A 36 27.84 5.51 -7.45
C ALA A 36 26.36 5.30 -7.77
N LEU A 37 25.59 6.40 -7.73
CA LEU A 37 24.21 6.46 -8.22
C LEU A 37 24.18 7.05 -9.63
N PHE A 38 23.40 6.45 -10.51
CA PHE A 38 23.20 6.90 -11.89
C PHE A 38 21.78 7.43 -12.04
N PHE A 39 21.66 8.68 -12.45
CA PHE A 39 20.39 9.31 -12.78
C PHE A 39 20.30 9.44 -14.30
N GLN A 40 19.28 8.84 -14.89
CA GLN A 40 19.12 8.82 -16.34
C GLN A 40 17.70 9.27 -16.73
N ALA A 41 17.60 10.16 -17.71
CA ALA A 41 16.36 10.44 -18.42
C ALA A 41 16.30 9.52 -19.65
N ARG A 42 15.25 8.71 -19.79
CA ARG A 42 15.10 7.77 -20.92
C ARG A 42 13.65 7.38 -21.18
N TYR A 43 13.19 7.59 -22.42
CA TYR A 43 11.91 7.06 -22.92
C TYR A 43 12.03 5.64 -23.51
N LYS A 44 13.14 5.34 -24.20
CA LYS A 44 13.37 4.05 -24.85
C LYS A 44 13.30 2.90 -23.84
N ASP A 45 12.60 1.82 -24.20
CA ASP A 45 12.44 0.61 -23.39
C ASP A 45 11.89 0.86 -21.98
N SER A 46 11.11 1.93 -21.81
CA SER A 46 10.53 2.34 -20.52
C SER A 46 9.01 2.53 -20.60
N PRO A 47 8.31 2.51 -19.45
CA PRO A 47 6.89 2.82 -19.39
C PRO A 47 6.59 4.33 -19.51
N TYR A 48 7.60 5.20 -19.51
CA TYR A 48 7.42 6.65 -19.69
C TYR A 48 7.00 6.98 -21.13
N LYS A 49 6.11 7.97 -21.26
CA LYS A 49 5.62 8.45 -22.56
C LYS A 49 5.97 9.93 -22.75
N PRO A 50 6.42 10.34 -23.94
CA PRO A 50 6.59 11.76 -24.24
C PRO A 50 5.21 12.45 -24.23
N PRO A 51 5.16 13.78 -24.03
CA PRO A 51 3.92 14.54 -24.15
C PRO A 51 3.27 14.32 -25.52
N PRO A 52 1.92 14.32 -25.61
CA PRO A 52 1.22 14.11 -26.88
C PRO A 52 1.70 15.08 -27.96
N GLY A 53 2.02 14.55 -29.15
CA GLY A 53 2.49 15.34 -30.29
C GLY A 53 3.96 15.79 -30.22
N GLN A 54 4.71 15.43 -29.18
CA GLN A 54 6.14 15.77 -29.06
C GLN A 54 7.04 14.59 -29.40
N GLN A 55 8.17 14.88 -30.04
CA GLN A 55 9.23 13.89 -30.23
C GLN A 55 9.84 13.51 -28.87
N PRO A 56 10.24 12.24 -28.68
CA PRO A 56 10.86 11.80 -27.44
C PRO A 56 12.26 12.40 -27.28
N PHE A 57 12.35 13.50 -26.53
CA PHE A 57 13.60 14.13 -26.15
C PHE A 57 13.81 14.02 -24.63
N PRO A 58 14.62 13.06 -24.15
CA PRO A 58 14.84 12.88 -22.73
C PRO A 58 15.75 13.98 -22.17
N GLU A 59 15.20 14.87 -21.35
CA GLU A 59 15.96 15.88 -20.58
C GLU A 59 16.07 15.47 -19.11
N LEU A 60 17.29 15.44 -18.58
CA LEU A 60 17.53 15.22 -17.15
C LEU A 60 17.54 16.56 -16.42
N SER A 61 16.38 16.96 -15.89
CA SER A 61 16.22 18.18 -15.08
C SER A 61 16.22 17.85 -13.59
N TYR A 62 17.14 18.45 -12.83
CA TYR A 62 17.29 18.22 -11.40
C TYR A 62 17.78 19.47 -10.67
N ARG A 63 17.62 19.46 -9.34
CA ARG A 63 18.11 20.52 -8.46
C ARG A 63 19.01 19.90 -7.41
N VAL A 64 20.19 20.49 -7.24
CA VAL A 64 21.11 20.20 -6.14
C VAL A 64 21.05 21.38 -5.17
N CYS A 65 20.90 21.08 -3.89
CA CYS A 65 20.92 22.08 -2.85
C CYS A 65 21.90 21.64 -1.77
N VAL A 66 22.83 22.52 -1.41
CA VAL A 66 23.92 22.26 -0.47
C VAL A 66 23.77 23.23 0.70
N GLY A 67 23.87 22.72 1.91
CA GLY A 67 23.76 23.50 3.14
C GLY A 67 24.95 23.30 4.08
N SER A 68 24.90 23.98 5.23
CA SER A 68 25.88 23.84 6.31
C SER A 68 25.80 22.49 7.02
N ASP A 69 24.60 21.92 7.12
CA ASP A 69 24.34 20.69 7.84
C ASP A 69 23.13 19.95 7.24
N VAL A 70 23.07 18.64 7.46
CA VAL A 70 22.07 17.72 6.91
C VAL A 70 20.65 18.08 7.37
N THR A 71 20.49 18.52 8.62
CA THR A 71 19.17 18.84 9.18
C THR A 71 18.57 20.07 8.54
N SER A 72 19.36 21.15 8.39
CA SER A 72 18.92 22.41 7.80
C SER A 72 18.55 22.22 6.33
N ILE A 73 19.38 21.51 5.55
CA ILE A 73 19.09 21.26 4.13
C ILE A 73 17.86 20.37 3.96
N HIS A 74 17.70 19.33 4.78
CA HIS A 74 16.54 18.46 4.73
C HIS A 74 15.25 19.24 5.06
N LYS A 75 15.24 20.04 6.13
CA LYS A 75 14.11 20.89 6.50
C LYS A 75 13.74 21.88 5.38
N TYR A 76 14.72 22.47 4.71
CA TYR A 76 14.49 23.35 3.56
C TYR A 76 13.83 22.60 2.40
N MET A 77 14.39 21.44 2.03
CA MET A 77 13.89 20.63 0.92
C MET A 77 12.47 20.11 1.17
N VAL A 78 12.19 19.61 2.39
CA VAL A 78 10.86 19.15 2.79
C VAL A 78 9.85 20.28 2.70
N ARG A 79 10.15 21.47 3.24
CA ARG A 79 9.25 22.65 3.16
C ARG A 79 8.98 23.09 1.71
N ARG A 80 9.94 22.87 0.82
CA ARG A 80 9.86 23.32 -0.58
C ARG A 80 9.13 22.32 -1.48
N TYR A 81 9.30 21.02 -1.25
CA TYR A 81 8.87 19.97 -2.18
C TYR A 81 7.80 19.04 -1.63
N PHE A 82 7.68 18.89 -0.32
CA PHE A 82 6.73 17.96 0.27
C PHE A 82 5.55 18.71 0.87
N ASN A 83 4.36 18.39 0.36
CA ASN A 83 3.13 18.81 0.98
C ASN A 83 2.96 18.06 2.31
N LYS A 84 2.32 18.71 3.29
CA LYS A 84 2.03 18.08 4.58
C LYS A 84 0.59 17.58 4.62
N PRO A 85 0.30 16.52 5.40
CA PRO A 85 -1.07 16.12 5.68
C PRO A 85 -1.86 17.28 6.30
N SER A 86 -3.08 17.48 5.84
CA SER A 86 -3.99 18.49 6.42
C SER A 86 -4.77 17.97 7.63
N LYS A 87 -4.80 16.64 7.80
CA LYS A 87 -5.44 15.93 8.92
C LYS A 87 -4.48 14.93 9.55
N ILE A 88 -4.88 14.38 10.68
CA ILE A 88 -4.22 13.26 11.34
C ILE A 88 -5.15 12.03 11.28
N PRO A 89 -4.62 10.81 11.17
CA PRO A 89 -5.39 9.60 11.43
C PRO A 89 -6.07 9.64 12.81
N ALA A 90 -7.07 8.81 13.02
CA ALA A 90 -7.77 8.76 14.29
C ALA A 90 -6.83 8.31 15.42
N GLU A 91 -6.96 8.92 16.60
CA GLU A 91 -6.06 8.69 17.75
C GLU A 91 -5.92 7.19 18.09
N ASN A 92 -7.01 6.44 17.96
CA ASN A 92 -7.03 5.01 18.23
C ASN A 92 -6.06 4.22 17.32
N ALA A 93 -5.80 4.66 16.10
CA ALA A 93 -4.82 4.02 15.19
C ALA A 93 -3.38 4.05 15.72
N PHE A 94 -3.06 5.06 16.54
CA PHE A 94 -1.76 5.20 17.20
C PHE A 94 -1.74 4.51 18.57
N ARG A 95 -2.86 4.61 19.29
CA ARG A 95 -2.94 4.21 20.70
C ARG A 95 -3.13 2.71 20.90
N TYR A 96 -3.72 2.03 19.93
CA TYR A 96 -4.11 0.64 20.06
C TYR A 96 -3.69 -0.20 18.84
N PRO A 97 -3.41 -1.50 19.04
CA PRO A 97 -2.98 -2.36 17.95
C PRO A 97 -4.09 -2.65 16.94
N ILE A 98 -3.66 -2.97 15.73
CA ILE A 98 -4.48 -3.56 14.67
C ILE A 98 -4.32 -5.07 14.74
N TRP A 99 -5.42 -5.80 14.85
CA TRP A 99 -5.46 -7.26 14.87
C TRP A 99 -5.86 -7.77 13.50
N SER A 100 -4.88 -8.15 12.68
CA SER A 100 -5.10 -8.61 11.31
C SER A 100 -5.25 -10.12 11.23
N THR A 101 -6.24 -10.59 10.48
CA THR A 101 -6.47 -12.02 10.24
C THR A 101 -5.51 -12.65 9.25
N TRP A 102 -4.67 -11.86 8.55
CA TRP A 102 -3.90 -12.31 7.39
C TRP A 102 -2.88 -13.42 7.68
N ALA A 103 -1.86 -13.17 8.50
CA ALA A 103 -0.77 -14.12 8.69
C ALA A 103 -1.22 -15.44 9.35
N LEU A 104 -2.23 -15.37 10.22
CA LEU A 104 -2.80 -16.53 10.91
C LEU A 104 -3.76 -17.36 10.04
N TYR A 105 -4.67 -16.72 9.31
CA TYR A 105 -5.77 -17.42 8.62
C TYR A 105 -5.64 -17.44 7.09
N LYS A 106 -4.78 -16.60 6.51
CA LYS A 106 -4.60 -16.48 5.06
C LYS A 106 -5.94 -16.31 4.34
N LYS A 107 -6.24 -17.22 3.41
CA LYS A 107 -7.49 -17.25 2.63
C LYS A 107 -8.62 -17.99 3.31
N ASP A 108 -8.33 -18.70 4.40
CA ASP A 108 -9.28 -19.54 5.11
C ASP A 108 -10.03 -18.78 6.21
N VAL A 109 -9.94 -17.45 6.27
CA VAL A 109 -10.71 -16.63 7.22
C VAL A 109 -12.21 -16.78 6.97
N ASP A 110 -12.99 -17.02 8.03
CA ASP A 110 -14.45 -17.16 8.00
C ASP A 110 -15.06 -16.47 9.24
N GLN A 111 -16.39 -16.43 9.31
CA GLN A 111 -17.11 -15.76 10.38
C GLN A 111 -16.74 -16.29 11.78
N ASP A 112 -16.67 -17.61 11.94
CA ASP A 112 -16.40 -18.24 13.23
C ASP A 112 -14.98 -17.95 13.70
N LYS A 113 -14.00 -17.97 12.78
CA LYS A 113 -12.61 -17.60 13.07
C LYS A 113 -12.50 -16.14 13.50
N VAL A 114 -13.20 -15.21 12.86
CA VAL A 114 -13.19 -13.79 13.24
C VAL A 114 -13.78 -13.60 14.64
N LEU A 115 -14.92 -14.23 14.96
CA LEU A 115 -15.53 -14.16 16.28
C LEU A 115 -14.64 -14.78 17.36
N LEU A 116 -14.08 -15.97 17.10
CA LEU A 116 -13.14 -16.62 18.01
C LEU A 116 -11.87 -15.79 18.24
N PHE A 117 -11.39 -15.11 17.20
CA PHE A 117 -10.23 -14.21 17.31
C PHE A 117 -10.55 -13.03 18.24
N ALA A 118 -11.70 -12.39 18.06
CA ALA A 118 -12.19 -11.33 18.93
C ALA A 118 -12.37 -11.80 20.40
N GLU A 119 -12.94 -13.00 20.60
CA GLU A 119 -13.10 -13.61 21.91
C GLU A 119 -11.75 -13.87 22.60
N LYS A 120 -10.73 -14.34 21.86
CA LYS A 120 -9.38 -14.55 22.39
C LYS A 120 -8.74 -13.24 22.85
N ILE A 121 -8.85 -12.17 22.05
CA ILE A 121 -8.34 -10.83 22.42
C ILE A 121 -8.94 -10.40 23.75
N LYS A 122 -10.28 -10.54 23.91
CA LYS A 122 -10.99 -10.26 25.16
C LYS A 122 -10.54 -11.15 26.32
N LYS A 123 -10.47 -12.46 26.08
CA LYS A 123 -10.07 -13.46 27.09
C LYS A 123 -8.69 -13.15 27.68
N TYR A 124 -7.75 -12.70 26.84
CA TYR A 124 -6.41 -12.31 27.25
C TYR A 124 -6.29 -10.85 27.73
N ARG A 125 -7.43 -10.15 27.89
CA ARG A 125 -7.52 -8.77 28.40
C ARG A 125 -6.75 -7.75 27.57
N PHE A 126 -6.61 -7.98 26.27
CA PHE A 126 -6.16 -6.96 25.34
C PHE A 126 -7.31 -6.00 25.01
N ASN A 127 -6.98 -4.79 24.59
CA ASN A 127 -7.98 -3.81 24.20
C ASN A 127 -8.69 -4.26 22.92
N CYS A 128 -10.02 -4.24 22.95
CA CYS A 128 -10.87 -4.46 21.77
C CYS A 128 -10.81 -3.25 20.85
N SER A 129 -9.74 -3.15 20.05
CA SER A 129 -9.42 -1.95 19.28
C SER A 129 -9.87 -2.10 17.83
N HIS A 130 -9.05 -2.74 17.01
CA HIS A 130 -9.24 -2.80 15.57
C HIS A 130 -9.05 -4.22 15.08
N ILE A 131 -10.03 -4.77 14.37
CA ILE A 131 -9.88 -6.03 13.65
C ILE A 131 -9.83 -5.73 12.17
N GLU A 132 -8.78 -6.20 11.50
CA GLU A 132 -8.66 -6.16 10.06
C GLU A 132 -8.96 -7.54 9.48
N ILE A 133 -9.97 -7.63 8.62
CA ILE A 133 -10.35 -8.88 7.93
C ILE A 133 -9.66 -8.92 6.56
N ASP A 134 -8.83 -9.94 6.38
CA ASP A 134 -7.87 -10.20 5.29
C ASP A 134 -7.57 -11.73 5.27
N ASP A 135 -7.45 -12.48 4.17
CA ASP A 135 -7.74 -12.21 2.74
C ASP A 135 -8.95 -13.07 2.31
N MET A 136 -9.52 -12.81 1.13
CA MET A 136 -10.52 -13.67 0.49
C MET A 136 -11.79 -13.85 1.34
N TYR A 137 -12.22 -12.79 2.04
CA TYR A 137 -13.55 -12.75 2.68
C TYR A 137 -14.68 -12.62 1.65
N THR A 138 -14.35 -12.32 0.39
CA THR A 138 -15.24 -12.24 -0.77
C THR A 138 -15.24 -13.54 -1.56
N GLN A 139 -16.25 -13.74 -2.41
CA GLN A 139 -16.37 -14.95 -3.23
C GLN A 139 -15.29 -15.03 -4.32
N ALA A 140 -15.03 -13.92 -5.02
CA ALA A 140 -13.90 -13.75 -5.92
C ALA A 140 -13.15 -12.45 -5.64
N TYR A 141 -11.89 -12.39 -6.07
CA TYR A 141 -11.09 -11.18 -6.00
C TYR A 141 -11.61 -10.11 -6.97
N GLY A 142 -11.94 -8.94 -6.45
CA GLY A 142 -12.65 -7.88 -7.18
C GLY A 142 -14.17 -7.85 -6.96
N ASP A 143 -14.70 -8.75 -6.12
CA ASP A 143 -16.01 -8.57 -5.53
C ASP A 143 -15.92 -7.64 -4.31
N PHE A 144 -17.06 -7.04 -3.94
CA PHE A 144 -17.14 -6.02 -2.89
C PHE A 144 -18.18 -6.33 -1.81
N ASP A 145 -18.50 -7.60 -1.61
CA ASP A 145 -19.31 -8.08 -0.49
C ASP A 145 -18.79 -9.43 -0.01
N PHE A 146 -19.15 -9.79 1.21
CA PHE A 146 -18.73 -11.03 1.84
C PHE A 146 -19.29 -12.26 1.11
N ASP A 147 -18.47 -13.32 1.04
CA ASP A 147 -18.92 -14.63 0.61
C ASP A 147 -19.97 -15.16 1.62
N PRO A 148 -21.23 -15.40 1.20
CA PRO A 148 -22.28 -15.86 2.10
C PRO A 148 -22.06 -17.29 2.63
N VAL A 149 -21.19 -18.08 1.98
CA VAL A 149 -20.81 -19.42 2.46
C VAL A 149 -19.83 -19.29 3.63
N LYS A 150 -18.83 -18.41 3.52
CA LYS A 150 -17.82 -18.19 4.57
C LYS A 150 -18.34 -17.29 5.70
N PHE A 151 -19.26 -16.39 5.39
CA PHE A 151 -19.83 -15.42 6.32
C PHE A 151 -21.37 -15.38 6.19
N PRO A 152 -22.08 -16.40 6.72
CA PRO A 152 -23.53 -16.49 6.57
C PRO A 152 -24.32 -15.39 7.28
N ASN A 153 -23.80 -14.81 8.36
CA ASN A 153 -24.47 -13.81 9.20
C ASN A 153 -23.59 -12.58 9.48
N VAL A 154 -23.05 -11.95 8.42
CA VAL A 154 -22.14 -10.79 8.51
C VAL A 154 -22.70 -9.68 9.41
N THR A 155 -23.98 -9.34 9.26
CA THR A 155 -24.61 -8.26 10.04
C THR A 155 -24.57 -8.53 11.54
N GLU A 156 -24.83 -9.78 11.95
CA GLU A 156 -24.79 -10.19 13.36
C GLU A 156 -23.35 -10.22 13.87
N MET A 157 -22.41 -10.74 13.08
CA MET A 157 -20.98 -10.71 13.41
C MET A 157 -20.50 -9.28 13.68
N PHE A 158 -20.80 -8.34 12.78
CA PHE A 158 -20.42 -6.94 12.95
C PHE A 158 -21.14 -6.25 14.12
N ALA A 159 -22.40 -6.63 14.39
CA ALA A 159 -23.10 -6.15 15.58
C ALA A 159 -22.42 -6.60 16.87
N LYS A 160 -22.03 -7.88 16.95
CA LYS A 160 -21.30 -8.46 18.08
C LYS A 160 -19.93 -7.81 18.28
N LEU A 161 -19.15 -7.66 17.20
CA LEU A 161 -17.84 -7.03 17.24
C LEU A 161 -17.94 -5.57 17.73
N ARG A 162 -18.94 -4.83 17.26
CA ARG A 162 -19.19 -3.46 17.70
C ARG A 162 -19.61 -3.37 19.17
N GLU A 163 -20.48 -4.27 19.64
CA GLU A 163 -20.85 -4.37 21.06
C GLU A 163 -19.62 -4.63 21.94
N ASP A 164 -18.69 -5.43 21.45
CA ASP A 164 -17.42 -5.71 22.13
C ASP A 164 -16.39 -4.57 22.05
N GLY A 165 -16.70 -3.48 21.33
CA GLY A 165 -15.88 -2.29 21.20
C GLY A 165 -14.94 -2.28 20.00
N PHE A 166 -14.94 -3.32 19.16
CA PHE A 166 -14.06 -3.40 17.99
C PHE A 166 -14.51 -2.46 16.87
N LYS A 167 -13.54 -1.81 16.25
CA LYS A 167 -13.67 -1.21 14.91
C LYS A 167 -13.13 -2.19 13.87
N VAL A 168 -13.87 -2.38 12.79
CA VAL A 168 -13.49 -3.35 11.75
C VAL A 168 -13.00 -2.61 10.51
N THR A 169 -11.85 -3.01 9.98
CA THR A 169 -11.33 -2.62 8.66
C THR A 169 -11.29 -3.81 7.73
N LEU A 170 -11.40 -3.58 6.42
CA LEU A 170 -11.33 -4.64 5.41
C LEU A 170 -10.16 -4.44 4.47
N TRP A 171 -9.50 -5.53 4.10
CA TRP A 171 -8.54 -5.52 3.00
C TRP A 171 -9.23 -5.28 1.65
N THR A 172 -8.58 -4.51 0.78
CA THR A 172 -9.03 -4.23 -0.59
C THR A 172 -7.84 -3.95 -1.51
N HIS A 173 -8.05 -4.10 -2.82
CA HIS A 173 -7.01 -4.03 -3.83
C HIS A 173 -7.58 -3.47 -5.16
N PRO A 174 -6.73 -3.01 -6.10
CA PRO A 174 -7.19 -2.34 -7.33
C PRO A 174 -7.48 -3.28 -8.51
N PHE A 175 -7.49 -4.60 -8.28
CA PHE A 175 -7.65 -5.62 -9.33
C PHE A 175 -9.06 -6.17 -9.34
N ILE A 176 -9.60 -6.44 -10.53
CA ILE A 176 -10.82 -7.22 -10.71
C ILE A 176 -10.44 -8.48 -11.51
N ASN A 177 -10.52 -9.65 -10.89
CA ASN A 177 -10.20 -10.90 -11.59
C ASN A 177 -11.28 -11.23 -12.62
N TYR A 178 -10.89 -11.96 -13.67
CA TYR A 178 -11.81 -12.31 -14.77
C TYR A 178 -13.03 -13.13 -14.32
N ASN A 179 -12.93 -13.83 -13.19
CA ASN A 179 -14.00 -14.63 -12.61
C ASN A 179 -14.88 -13.86 -11.60
N SER A 180 -14.56 -12.60 -11.30
CA SER A 180 -15.41 -11.74 -10.47
C SER A 180 -16.67 -11.35 -11.22
N SER A 181 -17.78 -11.28 -10.49
CA SER A 181 -19.06 -10.77 -10.97
C SER A 181 -18.96 -9.33 -11.52
N ASN A 182 -17.97 -8.55 -11.06
CA ASN A 182 -17.77 -7.17 -11.47
C ASN A 182 -16.89 -7.00 -12.71
N PHE A 183 -16.27 -8.07 -13.22
CA PHE A 183 -15.38 -7.95 -14.37
C PHE A 183 -16.12 -7.41 -15.60
N GLY A 184 -17.29 -7.99 -15.92
CA GLY A 184 -18.14 -7.55 -17.03
C GLY A 184 -18.59 -6.09 -16.90
N VAL A 185 -18.95 -5.65 -15.68
CA VAL A 185 -19.31 -4.25 -15.38
C VAL A 185 -18.12 -3.32 -15.66
N GLY A 186 -16.91 -3.73 -15.30
CA GLY A 186 -15.70 -2.97 -15.59
C GLY A 186 -15.39 -2.83 -17.08
N ILE A 187 -15.69 -3.87 -17.89
CA ILE A 187 -15.62 -3.80 -19.36
C ILE A 187 -16.62 -2.78 -19.90
N GLU A 188 -17.90 -2.99 -19.57
CA GLU A 188 -19.03 -2.21 -20.10
C GLU A 188 -18.85 -0.71 -19.80
N ARG A 189 -18.42 -0.39 -18.58
CA ARG A 189 -18.22 0.97 -18.10
C ARG A 189 -16.82 1.53 -18.38
N GLN A 190 -15.96 0.77 -19.05
CA GLN A 190 -14.60 1.16 -19.40
C GLN A 190 -13.76 1.62 -18.19
N LEU A 191 -13.81 0.86 -17.10
CA LEU A 191 -13.18 1.23 -15.82
C LEU A 191 -11.72 0.81 -15.70
N PHE A 192 -11.24 -0.04 -16.61
CA PHE A 192 -9.91 -0.63 -16.53
C PHE A 192 -8.84 0.15 -17.30
N ILE A 193 -7.60 -0.01 -16.86
CA ILE A 193 -6.42 0.26 -17.67
C ILE A 193 -6.51 -0.60 -18.93
N LYS A 194 -6.19 -0.01 -20.07
CA LYS A 194 -6.33 -0.64 -21.37
C LYS A 194 -4.99 -1.00 -21.97
N GLU A 195 -5.00 -1.93 -22.91
CA GLU A 195 -3.87 -2.15 -23.80
C GLU A 195 -3.53 -0.87 -24.59
N PRO A 196 -2.35 -0.77 -25.22
CA PRO A 196 -1.95 0.42 -25.99
C PRO A 196 -2.95 0.80 -27.10
N SER A 197 -3.69 -0.16 -27.64
CA SER A 197 -4.75 0.07 -28.64
C SER A 197 -5.94 0.86 -28.09
N GLY A 198 -6.11 0.90 -26.75
CA GLY A 198 -7.24 1.52 -26.07
C GLY A 198 -8.57 0.76 -26.21
N ARG A 199 -8.57 -0.44 -26.82
CA ARG A 199 -9.80 -1.21 -27.10
C ARG A 199 -10.15 -2.20 -25.99
N LEU A 200 -9.16 -2.95 -25.52
CA LEU A 200 -9.35 -4.01 -24.53
C LEU A 200 -8.68 -3.63 -23.21
N PRO A 201 -9.18 -4.14 -22.08
CA PRO A 201 -8.46 -4.06 -20.81
C PRO A 201 -7.09 -4.72 -20.95
N ALA A 202 -6.08 -4.14 -20.32
CA ALA A 202 -4.80 -4.82 -20.17
C ALA A 202 -4.92 -5.84 -19.03
N MET A 203 -4.80 -7.12 -19.38
CA MET A 203 -4.77 -8.20 -18.39
C MET A 203 -3.40 -8.27 -17.73
N VAL A 204 -3.39 -8.47 -16.42
CA VAL A 204 -2.17 -8.60 -15.62
C VAL A 204 -2.26 -9.82 -14.71
N GLU A 205 -1.10 -10.44 -14.49
CA GLU A 205 -0.93 -11.40 -13.41
C GLU A 205 -0.52 -10.65 -12.14
N TRP A 206 -1.19 -10.95 -11.03
CA TRP A 206 -0.84 -10.49 -9.69
C TRP A 206 -0.87 -11.68 -8.73
N TRP A 207 -0.47 -11.49 -7.47
CA TRP A 207 -0.19 -12.60 -6.55
C TRP A 207 -1.39 -13.51 -6.23
N ASN A 208 -2.62 -13.09 -6.61
CA ASN A 208 -3.88 -13.79 -6.38
C ASN A 208 -4.68 -14.04 -7.68
N GLY A 209 -4.00 -14.05 -8.84
CA GLY A 209 -4.58 -14.53 -10.09
C GLY A 209 -4.37 -13.59 -11.28
N ILE A 210 -5.28 -13.68 -12.25
CA ILE A 210 -5.25 -12.88 -13.49
C ILE A 210 -6.48 -11.97 -13.50
N GLY A 211 -6.28 -10.70 -13.77
CA GLY A 211 -7.35 -9.69 -13.75
C GLY A 211 -6.99 -8.43 -14.52
N ALA A 212 -7.88 -7.45 -14.45
CA ALA A 212 -7.65 -6.10 -14.97
C ALA A 212 -7.49 -5.10 -13.81
N ILE A 213 -6.70 -4.06 -14.03
CA ILE A 213 -6.45 -3.00 -13.05
C ILE A 213 -7.45 -1.87 -13.25
N LEU A 214 -8.09 -1.39 -12.18
CA LEU A 214 -8.91 -0.18 -12.23
C LEU A 214 -8.08 1.06 -12.58
N ASP A 215 -8.56 1.85 -13.52
CA ASP A 215 -7.90 3.07 -13.95
C ASP A 215 -8.29 4.25 -13.06
N PHE A 216 -7.54 4.50 -11.98
CA PHE A 216 -7.80 5.64 -11.11
C PHE A 216 -7.53 7.01 -11.74
N THR A 217 -7.05 7.08 -12.99
CA THR A 217 -7.06 8.32 -13.78
C THR A 217 -8.45 8.64 -14.36
N ASN A 218 -9.32 7.63 -14.44
CA ASN A 218 -10.73 7.74 -14.79
C ASN A 218 -11.57 8.08 -13.54
N PRO A 219 -12.21 9.27 -13.47
CA PRO A 219 -13.10 9.61 -12.37
C PRO A 219 -14.21 8.58 -12.16
N ALA A 220 -14.75 7.98 -13.23
CA ALA A 220 -15.81 6.98 -13.12
C ALA A 220 -15.33 5.70 -12.41
N ALA A 221 -14.10 5.25 -12.66
CA ALA A 221 -13.53 4.08 -11.98
C ALA A 221 -13.27 4.35 -10.51
N ARG A 222 -12.72 5.53 -10.18
CA ARG A 222 -12.55 5.97 -8.79
C ARG A 222 -13.89 6.04 -8.06
N ASP A 223 -14.88 6.69 -8.64
CA ASP A 223 -16.16 6.92 -8.00
C ASP A 223 -16.95 5.62 -7.84
N TRP A 224 -16.86 4.71 -8.83
CA TRP A 224 -17.41 3.35 -8.77
C TRP A 224 -16.75 2.51 -7.66
N PHE A 225 -15.43 2.52 -7.56
CA PHE A 225 -14.73 1.80 -6.49
C PHE A 225 -15.13 2.34 -5.11
N GLN A 226 -15.09 3.67 -4.94
CA GLN A 226 -15.50 4.28 -3.68
C GLN A 226 -16.98 4.06 -3.33
N SER A 227 -17.87 3.92 -4.31
CA SER A 227 -19.29 3.65 -4.02
C SER A 227 -19.47 2.30 -3.37
N HIS A 228 -18.74 1.26 -3.83
CA HIS A 228 -18.76 -0.06 -3.21
C HIS A 228 -18.23 -0.01 -1.78
N LEU A 229 -17.11 0.68 -1.55
CA LEU A 229 -16.56 0.87 -0.20
C LEU A 229 -17.54 1.62 0.72
N ARG A 230 -18.22 2.65 0.22
CA ARG A 230 -19.26 3.35 0.99
C ARG A 230 -20.47 2.47 1.29
N GLN A 231 -20.88 1.61 0.36
CA GLN A 231 -21.97 0.64 0.58
C GLN A 231 -21.60 -0.35 1.69
N LEU A 232 -20.38 -0.89 1.68
CA LEU A 232 -19.86 -1.73 2.76
C LEU A 232 -19.91 -1.02 4.11
N ARG A 233 -19.43 0.23 4.18
CA ARG A 233 -19.53 1.04 5.41
C ARG A 233 -20.97 1.23 5.87
N HIS A 234 -21.89 1.51 4.96
CA HIS A 234 -23.29 1.72 5.28
C HIS A 234 -23.97 0.43 5.76
N LYS A 235 -23.71 -0.69 5.09
CA LYS A 235 -24.36 -1.98 5.35
C LYS A 235 -23.91 -2.61 6.67
N TYR A 236 -22.61 -2.56 6.98
CA TYR A 236 -22.04 -3.30 8.12
C TYR A 236 -21.41 -2.40 9.19
N GLY A 237 -21.24 -1.10 8.95
CA GLY A 237 -20.56 -0.21 9.89
C GLY A 237 -19.03 -0.33 9.86
N ILE A 238 -18.45 -0.73 8.72
CA ILE A 238 -16.99 -0.80 8.53
C ILE A 238 -16.37 0.59 8.76
N SER A 239 -15.25 0.60 9.47
CA SER A 239 -14.59 1.84 9.87
C SER A 239 -13.63 2.37 8.80
N SER A 240 -12.84 1.50 8.16
CA SER A 240 -11.95 1.87 7.05
C SER A 240 -11.44 0.63 6.30
N PHE A 241 -10.37 0.78 5.52
CA PHE A 241 -9.83 -0.24 4.61
C PHE A 241 -8.30 -0.24 4.60
N LYS A 242 -7.73 -1.42 4.38
CA LYS A 242 -6.32 -1.63 4.00
C LYS A 242 -6.24 -1.73 2.49
N PHE A 243 -5.66 -0.70 1.87
CA PHE A 243 -5.48 -0.56 0.44
C PHE A 243 -4.13 -1.16 0.03
N ASP A 244 -4.17 -2.40 -0.43
CA ASP A 244 -3.01 -3.17 -0.81
C ASP A 244 -2.69 -3.04 -2.31
N ALA A 245 -1.47 -3.43 -2.69
CA ALA A 245 -0.90 -3.20 -4.02
C ALA A 245 -0.75 -1.71 -4.37
N GLY A 246 -0.91 -1.39 -5.66
CA GLY A 246 -0.82 -0.03 -6.18
C GLY A 246 0.55 0.32 -6.76
N GLU A 247 1.55 -0.54 -6.63
CA GLU A 247 2.88 -0.36 -7.21
C GLU A 247 2.85 -0.39 -8.74
N THR A 248 3.70 0.43 -9.37
CA THR A 248 3.82 0.47 -10.83
C THR A 248 4.35 -0.83 -11.43
N SER A 249 4.91 -1.74 -10.62
CA SER A 249 5.34 -3.07 -11.08
C SER A 249 4.18 -3.96 -11.54
N TYR A 250 2.95 -3.67 -11.12
CA TYR A 250 1.75 -4.36 -11.60
C TYR A 250 1.24 -3.79 -12.92
N LEU A 251 1.63 -2.58 -13.29
CA LEU A 251 1.23 -2.00 -14.57
C LEU A 251 1.90 -2.76 -15.72
N PRO A 252 1.18 -3.03 -16.82
CA PRO A 252 1.80 -3.56 -18.03
C PRO A 252 2.94 -2.65 -18.51
N LYS A 253 3.94 -3.21 -19.22
CA LYS A 253 5.03 -2.38 -19.79
C LYS A 253 4.51 -1.33 -20.77
N GLN A 254 3.45 -1.66 -21.50
CA GLN A 254 2.75 -0.72 -22.39
C GLN A 254 1.26 -0.78 -22.09
N PHE A 255 0.66 0.38 -21.86
CA PHE A 255 -0.73 0.50 -21.47
C PHE A 255 -1.28 1.88 -21.90
N SER A 256 -2.58 2.03 -21.78
CA SER A 256 -3.31 3.28 -21.98
C SER A 256 -4.25 3.52 -20.81
N THR A 257 -4.33 4.77 -20.37
CA THR A 257 -5.20 5.26 -19.29
C THR A 257 -6.12 6.34 -19.83
N PHE A 258 -7.24 6.57 -19.14
CA PHE A 258 -8.24 7.58 -19.44
C PHE A 258 -7.63 8.98 -19.55
N ARG A 259 -6.69 9.32 -18.66
CA ARG A 259 -5.79 10.45 -18.85
C ARG A 259 -4.37 9.93 -19.09
N PRO A 260 -3.74 10.28 -20.23
CA PRO A 260 -2.36 9.89 -20.50
C PRO A 260 -1.42 10.30 -19.37
N LEU A 261 -0.54 9.38 -18.98
CA LEU A 261 0.44 9.59 -17.92
C LEU A 261 1.83 9.84 -18.52
N SER A 262 2.45 10.96 -18.16
CA SER A 262 3.88 11.20 -18.45
C SER A 262 4.78 10.35 -17.56
N ASP A 263 4.31 10.00 -16.36
CA ASP A 263 4.98 9.17 -15.37
C ASP A 263 4.00 8.11 -14.83
N PRO A 264 4.28 6.80 -14.95
CA PRO A 264 3.44 5.74 -14.42
C PRO A 264 3.16 5.84 -12.91
N SER A 265 4.08 6.40 -12.12
CA SER A 265 3.89 6.58 -10.67
C SER A 265 2.74 7.53 -10.33
N ILE A 266 2.26 8.33 -11.29
CA ILE A 266 1.03 9.12 -11.15
C ILE A 266 -0.18 8.21 -10.95
N TRP A 267 -0.22 7.01 -11.55
CA TRP A 267 -1.31 6.06 -11.30
C TRP A 267 -1.33 5.62 -9.83
N SER A 268 -0.17 5.26 -9.27
CA SER A 268 -0.03 4.92 -7.84
C SER A 268 -0.51 6.06 -6.95
N ARG A 269 -0.15 7.31 -7.28
CA ARG A 269 -0.66 8.50 -6.60
C ARG A 269 -2.18 8.59 -6.65
N ARG A 270 -2.81 8.36 -7.82
CA ARG A 270 -4.28 8.39 -7.96
C ARG A 270 -4.96 7.29 -7.15
N TYR A 271 -4.34 6.12 -7.05
CA TYR A 271 -4.82 5.05 -6.16
C TYR A 271 -4.74 5.46 -4.69
N THR A 272 -3.64 6.07 -4.24
CA THR A 272 -3.54 6.59 -2.87
C THR A 272 -4.56 7.72 -2.62
N GLU A 273 -4.74 8.66 -3.56
CA GLU A 273 -5.72 9.75 -3.44
C GLU A 273 -7.16 9.23 -3.35
N MET A 274 -7.46 8.08 -3.95
CA MET A 274 -8.78 7.44 -3.82
C MET A 274 -9.09 7.05 -2.37
N ALA A 275 -8.08 6.75 -1.54
CA ALA A 275 -8.26 6.37 -0.13
C ALA A 275 -8.57 7.56 0.81
N ILE A 276 -8.42 8.82 0.35
CA ILE A 276 -8.59 10.03 1.18
C ILE A 276 -9.90 10.04 2.00
N PRO A 277 -11.08 9.65 1.48
CA PRO A 277 -12.32 9.66 2.27
C PRO A 277 -12.35 8.67 3.45
N PHE A 278 -11.38 7.75 3.53
CA PHE A 278 -11.31 6.69 4.53
C PHE A 278 -10.12 6.85 5.50
N TYR A 279 -9.43 8.00 5.47
CA TYR A 279 -8.14 8.22 6.12
C TYR A 279 -8.04 7.86 7.60
N GLU A 280 -9.14 7.93 8.37
CA GLU A 280 -9.13 7.80 9.83
C GLU A 280 -8.42 6.55 10.32
N LEU A 281 -8.64 5.41 9.65
CA LEU A 281 -8.07 4.10 9.96
C LEU A 281 -7.54 3.40 8.70
N ALA A 282 -7.26 4.15 7.64
CA ALA A 282 -6.81 3.56 6.38
C ALA A 282 -5.31 3.28 6.41
N GLU A 283 -4.94 2.14 5.80
CA GLU A 283 -3.57 1.79 5.46
C GLU A 283 -3.41 1.77 3.94
N VAL A 284 -2.34 2.34 3.41
CA VAL A 284 -2.01 2.37 1.98
C VAL A 284 -0.59 1.84 1.77
N ARG A 285 -0.40 0.90 0.84
CA ARG A 285 0.93 0.28 0.61
C ARG A 285 1.84 1.08 -0.32
N VAL A 286 1.27 1.96 -1.14
CA VAL A 286 1.99 2.70 -2.19
C VAL A 286 1.97 4.21 -1.92
N GLY A 287 3.07 4.88 -2.27
CA GLY A 287 3.20 6.33 -2.16
C GLY A 287 4.07 6.94 -3.26
N TYR A 288 3.55 7.99 -3.90
CA TYR A 288 4.28 8.87 -4.81
C TYR A 288 3.60 10.24 -4.81
N GLN A 289 4.32 11.29 -4.43
CA GLN A 289 3.82 12.65 -4.24
C GLN A 289 2.52 12.72 -3.41
N SER A 290 2.44 11.86 -2.41
CA SER A 290 1.21 11.62 -1.62
C SER A 290 1.40 11.91 -0.13
N GLN A 291 2.44 12.67 0.24
CA GLN A 291 2.75 13.08 1.61
C GLN A 291 1.61 13.91 2.25
N ASN A 292 0.73 14.50 1.44
CA ASN A 292 -0.44 15.23 1.90
C ASN A 292 -1.61 14.34 2.37
N ILE A 293 -1.51 13.02 2.20
CA ILE A 293 -2.57 12.08 2.55
C ILE A 293 -2.39 11.63 3.99
N SER A 294 -3.47 11.71 4.77
CA SER A 294 -3.50 11.42 6.21
C SER A 294 -3.81 9.95 6.52
N CYS A 295 -3.42 9.02 5.65
CA CYS A 295 -3.50 7.57 5.89
C CYS A 295 -2.17 7.07 6.46
N PHE A 296 -2.17 5.89 7.08
CA PHE A 296 -0.93 5.18 7.37
C PHE A 296 -0.35 4.60 6.09
N PHE A 297 0.92 4.87 5.83
CA PHE A 297 1.67 4.26 4.74
C PHE A 297 2.33 2.99 5.24
N ARG A 298 1.81 1.84 4.82
CA ARG A 298 2.29 0.53 5.20
C ARG A 298 3.45 0.13 4.30
N ILE A 299 4.51 -0.40 4.89
CA ILE A 299 5.59 -1.00 4.11
C ILE A 299 5.13 -2.33 3.50
N ILE A 300 5.87 -2.83 2.50
CA ILE A 300 5.61 -4.17 1.97
C ILE A 300 5.78 -5.23 3.06
N ASP A 301 5.02 -6.32 2.90
CA ASP A 301 5.11 -7.52 3.72
C ASP A 301 6.56 -7.90 4.00
N ARG A 302 6.83 -8.15 5.27
CA ARG A 302 8.12 -8.64 5.73
C ARG A 302 8.05 -10.12 6.01
N ASP A 303 9.10 -10.83 5.68
CA ASP A 303 9.27 -12.24 5.93
C ASP A 303 9.62 -12.49 7.40
N SER A 304 9.14 -13.59 7.97
CA SER A 304 9.42 -14.02 9.35
C SER A 304 10.89 -14.49 9.55
N VAL A 305 11.86 -13.60 9.27
CA VAL A 305 13.30 -13.83 9.37
C VAL A 305 14.03 -12.60 9.92
N TRP A 306 15.28 -12.76 10.38
CA TRP A 306 16.12 -11.65 10.87
C TRP A 306 16.70 -10.75 9.78
N GLY A 307 16.64 -11.12 8.50
CA GLY A 307 17.43 -10.56 7.40
C GLY A 307 17.23 -9.06 7.09
N TYR A 308 18.13 -8.50 6.27
CA TYR A 308 18.13 -7.10 5.83
C TYR A 308 17.25 -6.81 4.61
N GLU A 309 16.84 -7.84 3.87
CA GLU A 309 16.04 -7.65 2.65
C GLU A 309 14.56 -7.42 3.01
N LEU A 310 13.89 -8.48 3.45
CA LEU A 310 12.50 -8.44 3.90
C LEU A 310 12.34 -8.92 5.35
N GLY A 311 13.40 -9.04 6.14
CA GLY A 311 13.30 -9.46 7.56
C GLY A 311 13.26 -8.31 8.56
N LEU A 312 13.34 -8.63 9.85
CA LEU A 312 13.32 -7.68 10.97
C LEU A 312 14.35 -6.54 10.81
N LYS A 313 15.60 -6.85 10.39
CA LYS A 313 16.65 -5.84 10.24
C LYS A 313 16.36 -4.80 9.15
N SER A 314 15.41 -5.08 8.25
CA SER A 314 15.00 -4.14 7.21
C SER A 314 14.05 -3.03 7.71
N LEU A 315 13.43 -3.21 8.89
CA LEU A 315 12.37 -2.31 9.37
C LEU A 315 12.87 -0.90 9.66
N ILE A 316 13.85 -0.75 10.54
CA ILE A 316 14.42 0.55 10.92
C ILE A 316 14.89 1.34 9.68
N PRO A 317 15.77 0.80 8.80
CA PRO A 317 16.22 1.58 7.64
C PRO A 317 15.07 1.93 6.69
N THR A 318 14.05 1.05 6.53
CA THR A 318 12.91 1.35 5.66
C THR A 318 12.02 2.46 6.24
N VAL A 319 11.64 2.36 7.52
CA VAL A 319 10.78 3.36 8.18
C VAL A 319 11.47 4.72 8.20
N LEU A 320 12.76 4.78 8.53
CA LEU A 320 13.53 6.02 8.51
C LEU A 320 13.64 6.60 7.09
N THR A 321 13.83 5.76 6.08
CA THR A 321 13.85 6.21 4.67
C THR A 321 12.51 6.84 4.29
N ILE A 322 11.40 6.16 4.56
CA ILE A 322 10.05 6.67 4.25
C ILE A 322 9.77 7.98 5.00
N SER A 323 10.21 8.08 6.27
CA SER A 323 10.12 9.31 7.05
C SER A 323 10.91 10.46 6.39
N MET A 324 12.12 10.18 5.90
CA MET A 324 12.93 11.14 5.13
C MET A 324 12.30 11.50 3.77
N LEU A 325 11.43 10.66 3.22
CA LEU A 325 10.62 10.99 2.03
C LEU A 325 9.38 11.84 2.35
N GLY A 326 9.21 12.23 3.62
CA GLY A 326 8.17 13.17 4.05
C GLY A 326 6.85 12.52 4.48
N TYR A 327 6.81 11.20 4.63
CA TYR A 327 5.62 10.46 5.08
C TYR A 327 5.64 10.29 6.61
N PRO A 328 4.74 10.95 7.37
CA PRO A 328 4.82 10.95 8.84
C PRO A 328 4.06 9.78 9.50
N PHE A 329 3.07 9.20 8.82
CA PHE A 329 2.25 8.12 9.34
C PHE A 329 2.67 6.83 8.67
N ILE A 330 3.46 6.00 9.34
CA ILE A 330 4.07 4.79 8.77
C ILE A 330 3.62 3.58 9.59
N SER A 331 3.17 2.54 8.90
CA SER A 331 2.88 1.23 9.49
C SER A 331 4.02 0.27 9.12
N ALA A 332 4.67 -0.31 10.13
CA ALA A 332 5.86 -1.16 9.99
C ALA A 332 5.56 -2.63 9.64
N ASP A 333 4.34 -2.88 9.15
CA ASP A 333 3.80 -4.21 8.86
C ASP A 333 3.67 -5.11 10.10
N MET A 334 3.20 -6.34 9.90
CA MET A 334 2.80 -7.26 10.98
C MET A 334 3.98 -7.66 11.87
N ILE A 335 3.72 -7.70 13.18
CA ILE A 335 4.65 -8.20 14.20
C ILE A 335 4.90 -9.68 13.96
N GLY A 336 6.18 -10.05 13.86
CA GLY A 336 6.61 -11.40 13.54
C GLY A 336 6.73 -11.67 12.03
N GLY A 337 6.35 -10.71 11.18
CA GLY A 337 6.35 -10.85 9.73
C GLY A 337 5.23 -11.75 9.19
N ASN A 338 5.35 -12.09 7.92
CA ASN A 338 4.45 -12.90 7.13
C ASN A 338 5.12 -14.25 6.88
N PHE A 339 4.59 -15.29 7.52
CA PHE A 339 5.02 -16.67 7.27
C PHE A 339 4.22 -17.28 6.11
N LEU A 340 4.91 -17.74 5.06
CA LEU A 340 4.33 -18.55 3.98
C LEU A 340 5.17 -19.82 3.81
N PRO A 341 4.63 -21.02 4.16
CA PRO A 341 5.34 -22.26 3.92
C PRO A 341 5.77 -22.37 2.45
N ASN A 342 7.05 -22.63 2.20
CA ASN A 342 7.64 -22.86 0.88
C ASN A 342 7.65 -21.66 -0.12
N LYS A 343 7.28 -20.44 0.30
CA LYS A 343 7.36 -19.24 -0.57
C LYS A 343 8.34 -18.18 -0.09
N THR A 344 8.63 -18.15 1.20
CA THR A 344 9.59 -17.24 1.80
C THR A 344 10.90 -17.98 2.03
N ASP A 345 11.98 -17.54 1.37
CA ASP A 345 13.30 -18.11 1.61
C ASP A 345 13.73 -17.86 3.06
N GLY A 346 13.95 -18.93 3.82
CA GLY A 346 14.31 -18.89 5.23
C GLY A 346 13.14 -18.84 6.24
N ALA A 347 11.89 -18.57 5.85
CA ALA A 347 10.73 -18.70 6.75
C ALA A 347 10.00 -20.03 6.48
N VAL A 348 10.49 -21.09 7.13
CA VAL A 348 9.98 -22.47 6.96
C VAL A 348 8.83 -22.77 7.92
N GLU A 349 8.76 -22.06 9.06
CA GLU A 349 7.74 -22.18 10.10
C GLU A 349 7.33 -20.79 10.62
N ILE A 350 6.34 -20.74 11.53
CA ILE A 350 6.05 -19.54 12.33
C ILE A 350 7.35 -19.01 12.97
N PRO A 351 7.53 -17.68 13.12
CA PRO A 351 8.74 -17.11 13.69
C PRO A 351 9.01 -17.70 15.07
N ASP A 352 10.29 -17.96 15.36
CA ASP A 352 10.69 -18.36 16.69
C ASP A 352 10.34 -17.28 17.72
N ARG A 353 10.25 -17.68 18.98
CA ARG A 353 9.84 -16.79 20.08
C ARG A 353 10.75 -15.56 20.20
N GLU A 354 12.06 -15.70 20.02
CA GLU A 354 13.00 -14.59 20.15
C GLU A 354 12.77 -13.59 19.01
N LEU A 355 12.66 -14.05 17.77
CA LEU A 355 12.36 -13.20 16.61
C LEU A 355 11.05 -12.44 16.81
N TYR A 356 9.99 -13.12 17.23
CA TYR A 356 8.69 -12.50 17.48
C TYR A 356 8.76 -11.43 18.57
N VAL A 357 9.42 -11.73 19.70
CA VAL A 357 9.56 -10.78 20.81
C VAL A 357 10.39 -9.56 20.41
N ARG A 358 11.50 -9.73 19.68
CA ARG A 358 12.29 -8.57 19.19
C ARG A 358 11.53 -7.73 18.19
N TRP A 359 10.70 -8.36 17.36
CA TRP A 359 9.84 -7.65 16.44
C TRP A 359 8.79 -6.84 17.19
N LEU A 360 8.16 -7.43 18.21
CA LEU A 360 7.19 -6.76 19.08
C LEU A 360 7.83 -5.55 19.78
N GLU A 361 9.00 -5.74 20.38
CA GLU A 361 9.77 -4.68 21.05
C GLU A 361 10.06 -3.52 20.09
N LEU A 362 10.47 -3.81 18.85
CA LEU A 362 10.72 -2.79 17.84
C LEU A 362 9.43 -2.07 17.42
N SER A 363 8.36 -2.81 17.15
CA SER A 363 7.07 -2.25 16.71
C SER A 363 6.43 -1.36 17.77
N ALA A 364 6.71 -1.58 19.06
CA ALA A 364 6.24 -0.72 20.16
C ALA A 364 6.76 0.73 20.08
N PHE A 365 7.84 0.98 19.32
CA PHE A 365 8.38 2.31 19.05
C PHE A 365 8.01 2.85 17.66
N MET A 366 7.13 2.17 16.92
CA MET A 366 6.63 2.60 15.62
C MET A 366 5.31 3.38 15.78
N PRO A 367 4.90 4.18 14.78
CA PRO A 367 3.66 4.96 14.85
C PRO A 367 2.38 4.13 14.99
N SER A 368 2.40 2.87 14.56
CA SER A 368 1.32 1.90 14.74
C SER A 368 1.88 0.51 14.97
N MET A 369 1.05 -0.36 15.57
CA MET A 369 1.35 -1.78 15.80
C MET A 369 0.29 -2.64 15.14
N GLN A 370 0.71 -3.67 14.42
CA GLN A 370 -0.19 -4.63 13.79
C GLN A 370 0.21 -6.05 14.18
N PHE A 371 -0.72 -6.80 14.76
CA PHE A 371 -0.56 -8.21 15.11
C PHE A 371 -1.22 -9.07 14.06
N SER A 372 -0.61 -10.22 13.74
CA SER A 372 -1.23 -11.19 12.84
C SER A 372 -0.77 -12.64 13.04
N ILE A 373 0.31 -12.88 13.80
CA ILE A 373 0.78 -14.21 14.22
C ILE A 373 0.56 -14.38 15.72
#